data_AF-A0A2H0A966-F1
#
_entry.id   AF-A0A2H0A966-F1
#
_cell.length_a   1.000
_cell.length_b   1.000
_cell.length_c   1.000
_cell.angle_alpha   90.00
_cell.angle_beta   90.00
_cell.angle_gamma   90.00
#
_symmetry.space_group_name_H-M   'P 1'
#
loop_
_entity.id
_entity.type
_entity.pdbx_description
1 polymer ?
#
loop_
_entity_poly.entity_id
_entity_poly.type
_entity_poly.pdbx_seq_one_letter_code
_entity_poly.pdbx_strand_id
1 'polypeptide(L)'
;MRVNFIVGMLAVIFGCLIMTAAPAPGAFFQKEFVVCQDQGNDVLCDPYVVRKDDYVTRLFQQRGEIAYRDFPMFLEIFKRLNPSVKNIDLIYPGQRVLVPLKIIAPNTLKGQATGTVTIPLITITNIPQQLQRNSLNYVVQPGDCVSALIAQKFGRYSTQPYKEAVEIFKYLNPQIKDLNRIHVGQAINIPVATVREEAWYPEVFDEA
;
A
#
# COMPACT_ATOMS: atom_id res chain seq x y z
N MET A 1 -13.00 44.95 59.08
CA MET A 1 -12.60 44.11 60.23
C MET A 1 -13.40 42.79 60.13
N ARG A 2 -12.70 41.65 60.15
CA ARG A 2 -13.22 40.24 60.09
C ARG A 2 -13.72 39.74 58.74
N VAL A 3 -13.58 38.47 58.32
CA VAL A 3 -12.57 37.37 58.39
C VAL A 3 -13.18 36.25 57.50
N ASN A 4 -12.35 35.65 56.65
CA ASN A 4 -12.37 34.31 55.99
C ASN A 4 -13.68 33.67 55.48
N PHE A 5 -13.61 33.11 54.26
CA PHE A 5 -13.89 31.68 54.04
C PHE A 5 -13.16 31.16 52.79
N ILE A 6 -12.43 30.06 52.96
CA ILE A 6 -11.77 29.26 51.93
C ILE A 6 -12.83 28.35 51.29
N VAL A 7 -12.94 28.31 49.96
CA VAL A 7 -13.36 27.11 49.23
C VAL A 7 -12.62 27.07 47.90
N GLY A 8 -11.72 26.09 47.76
CA GLY A 8 -11.11 25.75 46.48
C GLY A 8 -12.09 24.98 45.60
N MET A 9 -11.96 25.13 44.29
CA MET A 9 -12.53 24.18 43.34
C MET A 9 -11.60 24.04 42.14
N LEU A 10 -10.75 23.03 42.21
CA LEU A 10 -10.09 22.39 41.07
C LEU A 10 -11.17 21.79 40.18
N ALA A 11 -11.37 22.33 38.98
CA ALA A 11 -12.08 21.65 37.92
C ALA A 11 -11.06 21.12 36.91
N VAL A 12 -10.77 19.82 37.04
CA VAL A 12 -9.93 19.06 36.13
C VAL A 12 -10.64 18.96 34.78
N ILE A 13 -10.15 19.67 33.77
CA ILE A 13 -10.59 19.48 32.38
C ILE A 13 -9.79 18.30 31.82
N PHE A 14 -10.30 17.09 31.99
CA PHE A 14 -9.81 15.92 31.27
C PHE A 14 -10.82 15.54 30.18
N GLY A 15 -10.96 16.42 29.19
CA GLY A 15 -11.62 16.10 27.94
C GLY A 15 -10.66 15.29 27.07
N CYS A 16 -10.51 13.99 27.37
CA CYS A 16 -9.75 13.08 26.54
C CYS A 16 -10.53 12.85 25.24
N LEU A 17 -10.28 13.70 24.25
CA LEU A 17 -10.74 13.51 22.88
C LEU A 17 -9.94 12.36 22.29
N ILE A 18 -10.35 11.11 22.55
CA ILE A 18 -9.80 9.95 21.85
C ILE A 18 -10.39 10.00 20.44
N MET A 19 -9.76 10.81 19.58
CA MET A 19 -9.87 10.68 18.14
C MET A 19 -9.25 9.33 17.78
N THR A 20 -10.05 8.26 17.85
CA THR A 20 -9.68 7.02 17.18
C THR A 20 -9.77 7.32 15.69
N ALA A 21 -8.66 7.73 15.09
CA ALA A 21 -8.54 7.78 13.64
C ALA A 21 -8.95 6.39 13.12
N ALA A 22 -10.04 6.32 12.35
CA ALA A 22 -10.37 5.11 11.63
C ALA A 22 -9.12 4.70 10.83
N PRO A 23 -8.71 3.43 10.83
CA PRO A 23 -7.57 3.02 10.03
C PRO A 23 -7.85 3.44 8.59
N ALA A 24 -6.97 4.29 8.04
CA ALA A 24 -7.10 4.77 6.70
C ALA A 24 -7.18 3.56 5.75
N PRO A 25 -8.07 3.57 4.74
CA PRO A 25 -7.99 2.62 3.64
C PRO A 25 -6.56 2.60 3.10
N GLY A 26 -5.82 1.51 3.35
CA GLY A 26 -4.39 1.44 3.00
C GLY A 26 -3.41 1.19 4.15
N ALA A 27 -3.85 1.09 5.41
CA ALA A 27 -2.95 0.76 6.53
C ALA A 27 -2.21 -0.59 6.35
N PHE A 28 -2.81 -1.53 5.63
CA PHE A 28 -2.23 -2.84 5.31
C PHE A 28 -1.25 -2.83 4.13
N PHE A 29 -1.17 -1.73 3.38
CA PHE A 29 -0.30 -1.63 2.22
C PHE A 29 0.93 -0.75 2.51
N GLN A 30 1.31 -0.51 3.77
CA GLN A 30 2.47 0.33 4.07
C GLN A 30 3.77 -0.42 3.76
N LYS A 31 4.68 0.24 3.04
CA LYS A 31 6.03 -0.29 2.79
C LYS A 31 7.06 0.81 3.09
N GLU A 32 8.24 0.41 3.53
CA GLU A 32 9.39 1.30 3.67
C GLU A 32 10.12 1.48 2.34
N PHE A 33 10.40 2.73 2.01
CA PHE A 33 11.14 3.14 0.83
C PHE A 33 12.38 3.91 1.26
N VAL A 34 13.41 3.85 0.43
CA VAL A 34 14.68 4.54 0.69
C VAL A 34 14.68 5.85 -0.09
N VAL A 35 15.24 6.89 0.51
CA VAL A 35 15.54 8.14 -0.20
C VAL A 35 17.00 8.11 -0.61
N CYS A 36 17.24 7.95 -1.91
CA CYS A 36 18.55 7.96 -2.52
C CYS A 36 18.94 9.39 -2.92
N GLN A 37 20.23 9.73 -2.83
CA GLN A 37 20.78 10.94 -3.45
C GLN A 37 21.31 10.61 -4.84
N ASP A 38 20.86 11.33 -5.86
CA ASP A 38 21.42 11.26 -7.20
C ASP A 38 21.61 12.67 -7.79
N GLN A 39 22.88 13.06 -8.01
CA GLN A 39 23.25 14.34 -8.61
C GLN A 39 22.60 15.57 -7.94
N GLY A 40 22.44 15.54 -6.62
CA GLY A 40 21.84 16.61 -5.82
C GLY A 40 20.31 16.57 -5.75
N ASN A 41 19.67 15.52 -6.27
CA ASN A 41 18.24 15.28 -6.14
C ASN A 41 17.96 14.14 -5.17
N ASP A 42 16.89 14.31 -4.38
CA ASP A 42 16.30 13.23 -3.61
C ASP A 42 15.45 12.37 -4.54
N VAL A 43 15.73 11.07 -4.57
CA VAL A 43 15.03 10.08 -5.37
C VAL A 43 14.38 9.07 -4.44
N LEU A 44 13.07 8.92 -4.54
CA LEU A 44 12.35 7.86 -3.85
C LEU A 44 12.68 6.53 -4.53
N CYS A 45 13.23 5.58 -3.79
CA CYS A 45 13.69 4.29 -4.25
C CYS A 45 12.95 3.15 -3.56
N ASP A 46 12.58 2.13 -4.34
CA ASP A 46 12.09 0.86 -3.82
C ASP A 46 13.24 -0.17 -3.75
N PRO A 47 13.64 -0.62 -2.54
CA PRO A 47 14.48 -1.81 -2.40
C PRO A 47 13.72 -3.03 -2.92
N TYR A 48 14.29 -3.68 -3.94
CA TYR A 48 13.63 -4.77 -4.63
C TYR A 48 14.55 -5.97 -4.84
N VAL A 49 13.97 -7.17 -4.67
CA VAL A 49 14.62 -8.43 -5.03
C VAL A 49 14.05 -8.87 -6.37
N VAL A 50 14.89 -8.87 -7.40
CA VAL A 50 14.52 -9.23 -8.77
C VAL A 50 13.90 -10.63 -8.79
N ARG A 51 12.79 -10.78 -9.51
CA ARG A 51 12.10 -12.05 -9.70
C ARG A 51 12.34 -12.61 -11.11
N LYS A 52 11.89 -13.85 -11.30
CA LYS A 52 11.87 -14.47 -12.62
C LYS A 52 11.05 -13.61 -13.59
N ASP A 53 11.56 -13.45 -14.80
CA ASP A 53 10.97 -12.69 -15.90
C ASP A 53 10.88 -11.17 -15.70
N ASP A 54 11.54 -10.63 -14.67
CA ASP A 54 11.69 -9.19 -14.50
C ASP A 54 12.68 -8.57 -15.49
N TYR A 55 12.39 -7.34 -15.90
CA TYR A 55 13.31 -6.45 -16.60
C TYR A 55 13.05 -5.02 -16.15
N VAL A 56 14.06 -4.16 -16.21
CA VAL A 56 14.04 -2.85 -15.53
C VAL A 56 12.87 -1.97 -15.98
N THR A 57 12.55 -1.93 -17.27
CA THR A 57 11.42 -1.11 -17.76
C THR A 57 10.06 -1.59 -17.24
N ARG A 58 9.87 -2.89 -16.98
CA ARG A 58 8.67 -3.41 -16.31
C ARG A 58 8.59 -2.94 -14.87
N LEU A 59 9.71 -2.95 -14.15
CA LEU A 59 9.76 -2.50 -12.76
C LEU A 59 9.36 -1.02 -12.65
N PHE A 60 9.85 -0.16 -13.54
CA PHE A 60 9.43 1.24 -13.62
C PHE A 60 7.95 1.40 -13.92
N GLN A 61 7.44 0.64 -14.89
CA GLN A 61 6.01 0.68 -15.23
C GLN A 61 5.12 0.24 -14.08
N GLN A 62 5.54 -0.72 -13.25
CA GLN A 62 4.72 -1.29 -12.18
C GLN A 62 4.79 -0.51 -10.86
N ARG A 63 5.93 0.14 -10.57
CA ARG A 63 6.25 0.69 -9.25
C ARG A 63 6.49 2.20 -9.21
N GLY A 64 6.66 2.83 -10.37
CA GLY A 64 7.04 4.25 -10.46
C GLY A 64 5.93 5.12 -11.05
N GLU A 65 5.87 6.36 -10.59
CA GLU A 65 5.10 7.43 -11.24
C GLU A 65 5.96 8.11 -12.33
N ILE A 66 6.56 7.31 -13.21
CA ILE A 66 7.50 7.81 -14.22
C ILE A 66 6.73 7.97 -15.53
N ALA A 67 6.69 9.18 -16.08
CA ALA A 67 6.18 9.37 -17.43
C ALA A 67 7.13 8.73 -18.44
N TYR A 68 6.61 8.15 -19.53
CA TYR A 68 7.44 7.47 -20.54
C TYR A 68 8.60 8.33 -21.06
N ARG A 69 8.39 9.64 -21.20
CA ARG A 69 9.42 10.61 -21.63
C ARG A 69 10.62 10.71 -20.66
N ASP A 70 10.40 10.40 -19.40
CA ASP A 70 11.39 10.51 -18.32
C ASP A 70 12.14 9.17 -18.11
N PHE A 71 11.73 8.09 -18.79
CA PHE A 71 12.36 6.77 -18.67
C PHE A 71 13.87 6.80 -18.92
N PRO A 72 14.40 7.46 -19.97
CA PRO A 72 15.85 7.51 -20.19
C PRO A 72 16.61 8.08 -18.99
N MET A 73 16.09 9.14 -18.36
CA MET A 73 16.68 9.73 -17.16
C MET A 73 16.67 8.73 -16.00
N PHE A 74 15.54 8.04 -15.77
CA PHE A 74 15.42 7.05 -14.69
C PHE A 74 16.28 5.80 -14.92
N LEU A 75 16.51 5.38 -16.16
CA LEU A 75 17.45 4.30 -16.49
C LEU A 75 18.89 4.69 -16.09
N GLU A 76 19.28 5.95 -16.33
CA GLU A 76 20.60 6.45 -15.93
C GLU A 76 20.73 6.58 -14.40
N ILE A 77 19.68 7.04 -13.71
CA ILE A 77 19.62 7.02 -12.23
C ILE A 77 19.77 5.59 -11.72
N PHE A 78 19.02 4.64 -12.29
CA PHE A 78 19.08 3.23 -11.89
C PHE A 78 20.47 2.64 -12.06
N LYS A 79 21.17 2.92 -13.17
CA LYS A 79 22.57 2.46 -13.36
C LYS A 79 23.49 3.00 -12.28
N ARG A 80 23.37 4.29 -11.91
CA ARG A 80 24.21 4.91 -10.87
C ARG A 80 23.92 4.37 -9.49
N LEU A 81 22.64 4.14 -9.16
CA LEU A 81 22.22 3.56 -7.88
C LEU A 81 22.55 2.06 -7.77
N ASN A 82 22.72 1.37 -8.89
CA ASN A 82 22.96 -0.07 -8.95
C ASN A 82 24.26 -0.40 -9.70
N PRO A 83 25.45 -0.01 -9.18
CA PRO A 83 26.72 -0.22 -9.88
C PRO A 83 27.07 -1.70 -10.10
N SER A 84 26.42 -2.62 -9.39
CA SER A 84 26.52 -4.07 -9.61
C SER A 84 25.82 -4.53 -10.89
N VAL A 85 24.83 -3.77 -11.39
CA VAL A 85 24.11 -4.04 -12.65
C VAL A 85 24.89 -3.41 -13.81
N LYS A 86 25.82 -4.19 -14.38
CA LYS A 86 26.65 -3.73 -15.51
C LYS A 86 25.87 -3.54 -16.81
N ASN A 87 24.84 -4.37 -17.01
CA ASN A 87 23.95 -4.28 -18.15
C ASN A 87 22.51 -4.22 -17.63
N ILE A 88 21.81 -3.14 -17.98
CA ILE A 88 20.44 -2.88 -17.52
C ILE A 88 19.41 -3.88 -18.07
N ASP A 89 19.72 -4.49 -19.21
CA ASP A 89 18.89 -5.54 -19.83
C ASP A 89 19.12 -6.91 -19.17
N LEU A 90 20.08 -7.03 -18.26
CA LEU A 90 20.46 -8.28 -17.58
C LEU A 90 20.42 -8.10 -16.06
N ILE A 91 19.23 -8.28 -15.50
CA ILE A 91 19.01 -8.48 -14.07
C ILE A 91 18.65 -9.94 -13.80
N TYR A 92 19.12 -10.49 -12.68
CA TYR A 92 18.96 -11.91 -12.36
C TYR A 92 18.02 -12.12 -11.18
N PRO A 93 17.18 -13.18 -11.18
CA PRO A 93 16.37 -13.51 -10.01
C PRO A 93 17.20 -13.62 -8.73
N GLY A 94 16.70 -13.03 -7.64
CA GLY A 94 17.38 -12.93 -6.35
C GLY A 94 18.34 -11.73 -6.21
N GLN A 95 18.64 -11.01 -7.31
CA GLN A 95 19.48 -9.83 -7.25
C GLN A 95 18.77 -8.68 -6.51
N ARG A 96 19.47 -8.04 -5.57
CA ARG A 96 18.96 -6.84 -4.88
C ARG A 96 19.28 -5.60 -5.69
N VAL A 97 18.27 -4.78 -5.95
CA VAL A 97 18.38 -3.51 -6.68
C VAL A 97 17.57 -2.41 -6.00
N LEU A 98 17.97 -1.16 -6.22
CA LEU A 98 17.21 0.04 -5.88
C LEU A 98 16.49 0.53 -7.13
N VAL A 99 15.16 0.45 -7.13
CA VAL A 99 14.33 0.92 -8.25
C VAL A 99 13.93 2.37 -7.97
N PRO A 100 14.43 3.37 -8.70
CA PRO A 100 13.96 4.75 -8.57
C PRO A 100 12.52 4.86 -9.06
N LEU A 101 11.67 5.51 -8.26
CA LEU A 101 10.23 5.63 -8.50
C LEU A 101 9.81 7.03 -8.93
N LYS A 102 10.37 8.06 -8.28
CA LYS A 102 10.20 9.47 -8.64
C LYS A 102 11.26 10.34 -7.95
N ILE A 103 11.53 11.51 -8.54
CA ILE A 103 12.26 12.58 -7.87
C ILE A 103 11.30 13.28 -6.91
N ILE A 104 11.74 13.52 -5.67
CA ILE A 104 10.93 14.17 -4.64
C ILE A 104 11.55 15.51 -4.25
N ALA A 105 10.71 16.52 -4.04
CA ALA A 105 11.20 17.79 -3.52
C ALA A 105 11.58 17.65 -2.03
N PRO A 106 12.52 18.46 -1.53
CA PRO A 106 12.91 18.43 -0.12
C PRO A 106 11.72 18.63 0.83
N ASN A 107 11.72 17.93 1.97
CA ASN A 107 10.72 18.05 3.04
C ASN A 107 9.27 17.76 2.62
N THR A 108 9.06 16.96 1.58
CA THR A 108 7.71 16.57 1.13
C THR A 108 7.19 15.33 1.84
N LEU A 109 8.09 14.43 2.27
CA LEU A 109 7.75 13.19 2.96
C LEU A 109 8.31 13.16 4.38
N LYS A 110 7.51 12.66 5.33
CA LYS A 110 7.97 12.42 6.70
C LYS A 110 9.02 11.30 6.68
N GLY A 111 10.19 11.56 7.27
CA GLY A 111 11.34 10.62 7.25
C GLY A 111 12.28 10.82 6.06
N GLN A 112 12.01 11.76 5.15
CA GLN A 112 12.87 12.01 3.99
C GLN A 112 14.31 12.36 4.40
N ALA A 113 14.47 13.26 5.38
CA ALA A 113 15.78 13.64 5.91
C ALA A 113 16.53 12.49 6.61
N THR A 114 15.82 11.45 7.04
CA THR A 114 16.42 10.25 7.67
C THR A 114 16.76 9.17 6.65
N GLY A 115 16.47 9.38 5.36
CA GLY A 115 16.79 8.44 4.28
C GLY A 115 15.80 7.29 4.11
N THR A 116 14.73 7.23 4.90
CA THR A 116 13.71 6.18 4.82
C THR A 116 12.32 6.77 5.07
N VAL A 117 11.35 6.40 4.24
CA VAL A 117 9.96 6.87 4.33
C VAL A 117 9.01 5.68 4.29
N THR A 118 8.00 5.71 5.15
CA THR A 118 6.91 4.72 5.11
C THR A 118 5.73 5.35 4.37
N ILE A 119 5.36 4.76 3.25
CA ILE A 119 4.21 5.22 2.45
C ILE A 119 3.33 4.02 2.06
N PRO A 120 2.02 4.25 1.84
CA PRO A 120 1.16 3.21 1.32
C PRO A 120 1.59 2.83 -0.11
N LEU A 121 2.01 1.58 -0.34
CA LEU A 121 2.41 0.99 -1.61
C LEU A 121 1.39 1.26 -2.74
N ILE A 122 0.11 1.28 -2.41
CA ILE A 122 -0.98 1.60 -3.35
C ILE A 122 -0.91 3.02 -3.94
N THR A 123 -0.16 3.96 -3.34
CA THR A 123 -0.06 5.33 -3.86
C THR A 123 1.01 5.48 -4.94
N ILE A 124 1.90 4.50 -5.07
CA ILE A 124 3.07 4.56 -5.96
C ILE A 124 3.15 3.39 -6.94
N THR A 125 2.35 2.34 -6.74
CA THR A 125 2.29 1.16 -7.63
C THR A 125 0.99 1.12 -8.41
N ASN A 126 0.95 0.25 -9.43
CA ASN A 126 -0.28 -0.04 -10.19
C ASN A 126 -1.20 -1.07 -9.51
N ILE A 127 -0.99 -1.35 -8.22
CA ILE A 127 -1.84 -2.26 -7.43
C ILE A 127 -3.32 -1.88 -7.53
N PRO A 128 -3.74 -0.60 -7.43
CA PRO A 128 -5.15 -0.25 -7.58
C PRO A 128 -5.77 -0.73 -8.89
N GLN A 129 -5.09 -0.52 -10.04
CA GLN A 129 -5.59 -1.01 -11.32
C GLN A 129 -5.59 -2.55 -11.40
N GLN A 130 -4.57 -3.21 -10.84
CA GLN A 130 -4.49 -4.67 -10.79
C GLN A 130 -5.60 -5.28 -9.94
N LEU A 131 -5.92 -4.67 -8.79
CA LEU A 131 -7.03 -5.08 -7.93
C LEU A 131 -8.37 -4.93 -8.62
N GLN A 132 -8.59 -3.83 -9.35
CA GLN A 132 -9.82 -3.65 -10.13
C GLN A 132 -9.96 -4.71 -11.22
N ARG A 133 -8.88 -5.01 -11.97
CA ARG A 133 -8.87 -6.09 -12.98
C ARG A 133 -9.11 -7.48 -12.39
N ASN A 134 -8.63 -7.71 -11.17
CA ASN A 134 -8.85 -8.95 -10.42
C ASN A 134 -10.04 -8.85 -9.46
N SER A 135 -11.09 -8.12 -9.86
CA SER A 135 -12.34 -8.06 -9.12
C SER A 135 -13.53 -8.28 -10.05
N LEU A 136 -14.61 -8.79 -9.46
CA LEU A 136 -15.89 -8.97 -10.11
C LEU A 136 -16.89 -7.99 -9.49
N ASN A 137 -17.53 -7.17 -10.33
CA ASN A 137 -18.70 -6.42 -9.90
C ASN A 137 -19.87 -7.39 -9.67
N TYR A 138 -20.42 -7.37 -8.47
CA TYR A 138 -21.45 -8.30 -8.02
C TYR A 138 -22.59 -7.53 -7.36
N VAL A 139 -23.83 -7.93 -7.67
CA VAL A 139 -25.03 -7.37 -7.06
C VAL A 139 -25.52 -8.32 -5.98
N VAL A 140 -25.53 -7.83 -4.74
CA VAL A 140 -25.93 -8.60 -3.55
C VAL A 140 -27.34 -9.17 -3.70
N GLN A 141 -27.48 -10.47 -3.46
CA GLN A 141 -28.72 -11.23 -3.52
C GLN A 141 -29.29 -11.52 -2.13
N PRO A 142 -30.58 -11.88 -2.01
CA PRO A 142 -31.17 -12.32 -0.75
C PRO A 142 -30.41 -13.51 -0.14
N GLY A 143 -29.99 -13.38 1.12
CA GLY A 143 -29.26 -14.43 1.86
C GLY A 143 -27.74 -14.35 1.75
N ASP A 144 -27.19 -13.43 0.96
CA ASP A 144 -25.74 -13.27 0.84
C ASP A 144 -25.10 -12.74 2.13
N CYS A 145 -23.88 -13.23 2.37
CA CYS A 145 -23.00 -12.75 3.42
C CYS A 145 -21.60 -12.56 2.83
N VAL A 146 -20.91 -11.46 3.17
CA VAL A 146 -19.55 -11.20 2.67
C VAL A 146 -18.61 -12.37 2.96
N SER A 147 -18.70 -12.94 4.16
CA SER A 147 -17.89 -14.09 4.57
C SER A 147 -18.09 -15.30 3.65
N ALA A 148 -19.33 -15.63 3.29
CA ALA A 148 -19.64 -16.74 2.39
C ALA A 148 -19.14 -16.48 0.97
N LEU A 149 -19.35 -15.27 0.46
CA LEU A 149 -18.89 -14.86 -0.87
C LEU A 149 -17.36 -14.93 -1.02
N ILE A 150 -16.62 -14.51 0.01
CA ILE A 150 -15.15 -14.63 0.02
C ILE A 150 -14.72 -16.08 0.18
N ALA A 151 -15.33 -16.83 1.11
CA ALA A 151 -14.95 -18.22 1.36
C ALA A 151 -15.14 -19.13 0.13
N GLN A 152 -16.15 -18.85 -0.70
CA GLN A 152 -16.38 -19.56 -1.95
C GLN A 152 -15.19 -19.47 -2.92
N LYS A 153 -14.44 -18.35 -2.90
CA LYS A 153 -13.34 -18.09 -3.83
C LYS A 153 -11.95 -18.35 -3.22
N PHE A 154 -11.81 -18.10 -1.92
CA PHE A 154 -10.50 -18.12 -1.23
C PHE A 154 -10.36 -19.24 -0.20
N GLY A 155 -11.39 -20.06 -0.03
CA GLY A 155 -11.36 -21.23 0.84
C GLY A 155 -11.94 -20.99 2.23
N ARG A 156 -11.57 -21.87 3.18
CA ARG A 156 -12.20 -21.91 4.52
C ARG A 156 -11.99 -20.60 5.29
N TYR A 157 -12.96 -20.27 6.12
CA TYR A 157 -12.89 -19.14 7.05
C TYR A 157 -11.61 -19.19 7.89
N SER A 158 -11.09 -18.01 8.23
CA SER A 158 -9.92 -17.82 9.09
C SER A 158 -8.59 -18.37 8.54
N THR A 159 -8.57 -18.96 7.35
CA THR A 159 -7.32 -19.27 6.65
C THR A 159 -6.65 -17.98 6.19
N GLN A 160 -5.34 -18.06 5.96
CA GLN A 160 -4.55 -16.91 5.52
C GLN A 160 -5.09 -16.31 4.20
N PRO A 161 -5.38 -17.10 3.14
CA PRO A 161 -5.97 -16.57 1.91
C PRO A 161 -7.34 -15.91 2.10
N TYR A 162 -8.15 -16.42 3.04
CA TYR A 162 -9.43 -15.81 3.37
C TYR A 162 -9.24 -14.43 4.03
N LYS A 163 -8.32 -14.32 4.99
CA LYS A 163 -8.06 -13.05 5.68
C LYS A 163 -7.51 -11.99 4.72
N GLU A 164 -6.59 -12.37 3.85
CA GLU A 164 -6.01 -11.50 2.83
C GLU A 164 -7.08 -11.01 1.85
N ALA A 165 -7.97 -11.91 1.41
CA ALA A 165 -9.10 -11.55 0.55
C ALA A 165 -10.10 -10.61 1.24
N VAL A 166 -10.29 -10.72 2.56
CA VAL A 166 -11.12 -9.77 3.33
C VAL A 166 -10.48 -8.37 3.33
N GLU A 167 -9.16 -8.26 3.47
CA GLU A 167 -8.49 -6.95 3.39
C GLU A 167 -8.58 -6.34 1.98
N ILE A 168 -8.41 -7.14 0.94
CA ILE A 168 -8.63 -6.70 -0.46
C ILE A 168 -10.09 -6.26 -0.65
N PHE A 169 -11.06 -7.01 -0.12
CA PHE A 169 -12.47 -6.66 -0.21
C PHE A 169 -12.78 -5.31 0.42
N LYS A 170 -12.23 -5.02 1.62
CA LYS A 170 -12.38 -3.72 2.28
C LYS A 170 -11.82 -2.59 1.42
N TYR A 171 -10.66 -2.80 0.80
CA TYR A 171 -10.04 -1.81 -0.09
C TYR A 171 -10.90 -1.55 -1.34
N LEU A 172 -11.44 -2.60 -1.96
CA LEU A 172 -12.28 -2.51 -3.16
C LEU A 172 -13.67 -1.89 -2.87
N ASN A 173 -14.10 -1.89 -1.61
CA ASN A 173 -15.42 -1.44 -1.19
C ASN A 173 -15.33 -0.44 -0.01
N PRO A 174 -14.67 0.72 -0.17
CA PRO A 174 -14.48 1.67 0.92
C PRO A 174 -15.80 2.24 1.49
N GLN A 175 -16.90 2.10 0.74
CA GLN A 175 -18.26 2.45 1.17
C GLN A 175 -18.84 1.49 2.23
N ILE A 176 -18.32 0.26 2.35
CA ILE A 176 -18.79 -0.75 3.31
C ILE A 176 -17.99 -0.63 4.60
N LYS A 177 -18.59 0.05 5.59
CA LYS A 177 -17.96 0.25 6.91
C LYS A 177 -18.08 -0.96 7.82
N ASP A 178 -19.17 -1.71 7.71
CA ASP A 178 -19.43 -2.92 8.48
C ASP A 178 -19.64 -4.08 7.51
N LEU A 179 -18.73 -5.07 7.54
CA LEU A 179 -18.79 -6.22 6.64
C LEU A 179 -20.00 -7.13 6.91
N ASN A 180 -20.62 -7.02 8.10
CA ASN A 180 -21.83 -7.76 8.43
C ASN A 180 -23.10 -7.06 7.93
N ARG A 181 -22.97 -5.90 7.29
CA ARG A 181 -24.10 -5.11 6.82
C ARG A 181 -23.96 -4.77 5.33
N ILE A 182 -24.52 -5.65 4.51
CA ILE A 182 -24.75 -5.45 3.08
C ILE A 182 -26.25 -5.53 2.77
N HIS A 183 -26.67 -4.88 1.69
CA HIS A 183 -28.09 -4.77 1.32
C HIS A 183 -28.35 -5.43 -0.03
N VAL A 184 -29.49 -6.11 -0.18
CA VAL A 184 -29.93 -6.68 -1.47
C VAL A 184 -29.97 -5.57 -2.53
N GLY A 185 -29.44 -5.85 -3.72
CA GLY A 185 -29.32 -4.88 -4.81
C GLY A 185 -28.10 -3.97 -4.73
N GLN A 186 -27.32 -4.01 -3.64
CA GLN A 186 -26.08 -3.26 -3.52
C GLN A 186 -25.01 -3.81 -4.46
N ALA A 187 -24.38 -2.94 -5.25
CA ALA A 187 -23.21 -3.30 -6.05
C ALA A 187 -21.95 -3.31 -5.19
N ILE A 188 -21.20 -4.41 -5.24
CA ILE A 188 -19.96 -4.63 -4.51
C ILE A 188 -18.91 -5.23 -5.45
N ASN A 189 -17.63 -4.96 -5.19
CA ASN A 189 -16.52 -5.55 -5.93
C ASN A 189 -15.93 -6.71 -5.13
N ILE A 190 -16.05 -7.93 -5.65
CA ILE A 190 -15.54 -9.13 -4.99
C ILE A 190 -14.20 -9.49 -5.62
N PRO A 191 -13.11 -9.65 -4.83
CA PRO A 191 -11.85 -10.10 -5.40
C PRO A 191 -11.98 -11.51 -5.99
N VAL A 192 -11.23 -11.80 -7.05
CA VAL A 192 -11.16 -13.15 -7.63
C VAL A 192 -9.86 -13.84 -7.25
N ALA A 193 -9.87 -15.17 -7.21
CA ALA A 193 -8.77 -15.97 -6.65
C ALA A 193 -7.43 -15.82 -7.41
N THR A 194 -7.47 -15.39 -8.67
CA THR A 194 -6.30 -15.10 -9.52
C THR A 194 -5.48 -13.92 -9.01
N VAL A 195 -6.04 -13.07 -8.15
CA VAL A 195 -5.29 -11.96 -7.51
C VAL A 195 -4.03 -12.45 -6.77
N ARG A 196 -4.02 -13.71 -6.32
CA ARG A 196 -2.89 -14.36 -5.65
C ARG A 196 -1.71 -14.68 -6.58
N GLU A 197 -1.96 -14.67 -7.89
CA GLU A 197 -0.95 -14.89 -8.92
C GLU A 197 -0.26 -13.58 -9.32
N GLU A 198 -0.77 -12.44 -8.85
CA GLU A 198 -0.16 -11.14 -9.09
C GLU A 198 1.17 -11.01 -8.37
N ALA A 199 2.19 -10.50 -9.06
CA ALA A 199 3.54 -10.37 -8.51
C ALA A 199 3.60 -9.55 -7.21
N TRP A 200 2.76 -8.52 -7.06
CA TRP A 200 2.75 -7.69 -5.85
C TRP A 200 2.15 -8.41 -4.62
N TYR A 201 1.33 -9.47 -4.82
CA TYR A 201 0.60 -10.14 -3.75
C TYR A 201 1.52 -10.61 -2.60
N PRO A 202 2.60 -11.38 -2.86
CA PRO A 202 3.53 -11.79 -1.80
C PRO A 202 4.23 -10.62 -1.10
N GLU A 203 4.43 -9.46 -1.75
CA GLU A 203 5.08 -8.31 -1.10
C GLU A 203 4.22 -7.64 -0.05
N VAL A 204 2.90 -7.80 -0.18
CA VAL A 204 1.93 -7.24 0.75
C VAL A 204 1.58 -8.24 1.84
N PHE A 205 1.49 -9.52 1.48
CA PHE A 205 0.89 -10.54 2.35
C PHE A 205 1.87 -11.59 2.90
N ASP A 206 2.99 -11.87 2.22
CA ASP A 206 3.96 -12.89 2.65
C ASP A 206 5.17 -12.30 3.39
N GLU A 207 5.45 -11.00 3.27
CA GLU A 207 6.54 -10.30 3.99
C GLU A 207 6.11 -9.71 5.36
N ALA A 208 5.00 -10.17 5.94
CA ALA A 208 4.52 -9.77 7.27
C ALA A 208 4.95 -10.71 8.40
#